data_AF-A0A3C1ZCG4-F1
#
_entry.id   AF-A0A3C1ZCG4-F1
#
_cell.length_a   1.000
_cell.length_b   1.000
_cell.length_c   1.000
_cell.angle_alpha   90.00
_cell.angle_beta   90.00
_cell.angle_gamma   90.00
#
_symmetry.space_group_name_H-M   'P 1'
#
loop_
_entity.id
_entity.type
_entity.pdbx_description
1 polymer ?
#
loop_
_entity_poly.entity_id
_entity_poly.type
_entity_poly.pdbx_seq_one_letter_code
_entity_poly.pdbx_strand_id
1 'polypeptide(L)'
;MEEVLYKFKVATLFALLALLTPAALQAQDVTYVNANGEEATLSDGSYTRLTNQTELSAGWWVVDGEVTYENRITINGAVHLVLLDGAILNAGKGIYVEADKELHIYAQSG
;
A
#
# COMPACT_ATOMS: atom_id res chain seq x y z
N MET A 1 -49.72 9.79 -17.97
CA MET A 1 -48.85 10.56 -17.04
C MET A 1 -47.84 9.68 -16.30
N GLU A 2 -48.13 8.40 -16.03
CA GLU A 2 -47.20 7.49 -15.32
C GLU A 2 -45.99 7.02 -16.16
N GLU A 3 -46.14 6.88 -17.48
CA GLU A 3 -45.03 6.46 -18.37
C GLU A 3 -43.88 7.48 -18.44
N VAL A 4 -44.20 8.77 -18.37
CA VAL A 4 -43.21 9.87 -18.42
C VAL A 4 -42.44 9.96 -17.10
N LEU A 5 -43.11 9.66 -15.98
CA LEU A 5 -42.53 9.65 -14.63
C LEU A 5 -41.56 8.47 -14.43
N TYR A 6 -41.85 7.30 -15.03
CA TYR A 6 -40.97 6.13 -14.98
C TYR A 6 -39.69 6.34 -15.79
N LYS A 7 -39.79 6.94 -16.99
CA LYS A 7 -38.62 7.28 -17.81
C LYS A 7 -37.69 8.28 -17.13
N PHE A 8 -38.24 9.24 -16.38
CA PHE A 8 -37.43 10.21 -15.62
C PHE A 8 -36.77 9.61 -14.37
N LYS A 9 -37.46 8.72 -13.62
CA LYS A 9 -36.91 8.06 -12.43
C LYS A 9 -35.84 7.01 -12.76
N VAL A 10 -36.00 6.28 -13.87
CA VAL A 10 -35.01 5.29 -14.34
C VAL A 10 -33.79 5.96 -14.96
N ALA A 11 -33.98 7.09 -15.66
CA ALA A 11 -32.86 7.88 -16.21
C ALA A 11 -32.00 8.56 -15.12
N THR A 12 -32.60 8.94 -13.98
CA THR A 12 -31.83 9.51 -12.85
C THR A 12 -31.15 8.46 -11.97
N LEU A 13 -31.66 7.22 -11.92
CA LEU A 13 -31.03 6.13 -11.16
C LEU A 13 -29.80 5.53 -11.87
N PHE A 14 -29.77 5.52 -13.21
CA PHE A 14 -28.60 5.09 -13.98
C PHE A 14 -27.47 6.13 -14.03
N ALA A 15 -27.77 7.42 -13.84
CA ALA A 15 -26.76 8.47 -13.79
C ALA A 15 -25.96 8.50 -12.47
N LEU A 16 -26.50 7.91 -11.39
CA LEU A 16 -25.80 7.86 -10.09
C LEU A 16 -24.80 6.70 -9.96
N LEU A 17 -24.94 5.64 -10.77
CA LEU A 17 -23.99 4.50 -10.75
C LEU A 17 -22.74 4.73 -11.62
N ALA A 18 -22.73 5.72 -12.53
CA ALA A 18 -21.59 6.00 -13.40
C ALA A 18 -20.50 6.88 -12.75
N LEU A 19 -20.75 7.41 -11.54
CA LEU A 19 -19.75 8.15 -10.75
C LEU A 19 -18.99 7.26 -9.78
N LEU A 20 -19.35 5.98 -9.65
CA LEU A 20 -18.52 5.00 -8.96
C LEU A 20 -17.44 4.55 -9.95
N THR A 21 -16.51 5.43 -10.28
CA THR A 21 -15.20 4.95 -10.71
C THR A 21 -14.75 3.95 -9.64
N PRO A 22 -14.43 2.70 -9.97
CA PRO A 22 -13.60 1.94 -9.04
C PRO A 22 -12.41 2.84 -8.80
N ALA A 23 -12.12 3.15 -7.52
CA ALA A 23 -10.86 3.77 -7.17
C ALA A 23 -9.81 2.92 -7.88
N ALA A 24 -9.27 3.44 -8.99
CA ALA A 24 -8.17 2.80 -9.66
C ALA A 24 -7.14 2.70 -8.54
N LEU A 25 -6.74 1.48 -8.20
CA LEU A 25 -5.55 1.25 -7.40
C LEU A 25 -4.49 2.05 -8.16
N GLN A 26 -4.13 3.24 -7.66
CA GLN A 26 -3.28 4.15 -8.42
C GLN A 26 -1.95 3.44 -8.51
N ALA A 27 -1.68 2.89 -9.69
CA ALA A 27 -0.37 2.40 -10.09
C ALA A 27 0.59 3.56 -9.92
N GLN A 28 1.35 3.54 -8.84
CA GLN A 28 2.22 4.64 -8.48
C GLN A 28 3.61 4.09 -8.22
N ASP A 29 4.54 4.60 -9.03
CA ASP A 29 5.96 4.41 -8.79
C ASP A 29 6.33 5.09 -7.47
N VAL A 30 7.17 4.42 -6.68
CA VAL A 30 7.64 4.91 -5.38
C VAL A 30 9.10 5.29 -5.50
N THR A 31 9.40 6.57 -5.33
CA THR A 31 10.76 7.08 -5.19
C THR A 31 11.22 6.96 -3.74
N TYR A 32 12.45 6.51 -3.51
CA TYR A 32 13.02 6.31 -2.18
C TYR A 32 14.51 6.62 -2.18
N VAL A 33 15.06 6.88 -1.00
CA VAL A 33 16.50 7.06 -0.82
C VAL A 33 17.15 5.72 -0.49
N ASN A 34 18.04 5.24 -1.35
CA ASN A 34 18.70 3.95 -1.22
C ASN A 34 19.83 3.96 -0.17
N ALA A 35 20.49 2.81 0.02
CA ALA A 35 21.56 2.65 1.03
C ALA A 35 22.79 3.56 0.80
N ASN A 36 22.99 4.08 -0.42
CA ASN A 36 24.05 5.02 -0.75
C ASN A 36 23.64 6.49 -0.55
N GLY A 37 22.38 6.76 -0.17
CA GLY A 37 21.84 8.12 -0.09
C GLY A 37 21.38 8.68 -1.44
N GLU A 38 21.23 7.83 -2.46
CA GLU A 38 20.82 8.23 -3.81
C GLU A 38 19.33 7.91 -4.02
N GLU A 39 18.67 8.70 -4.87
CA GLU A 39 17.29 8.42 -5.27
C GLU A 39 17.21 7.15 -6.14
N ALA A 40 16.21 6.32 -5.86
CA ALA A 40 15.86 5.14 -6.64
C ALA A 40 14.33 5.04 -6.76
N THR A 41 13.87 4.27 -7.76
CA THR A 41 12.44 4.12 -8.05
C THR A 41 12.04 2.65 -8.01
N LEU A 42 10.95 2.36 -7.31
CA LEU A 42 10.20 1.11 -7.44
C LEU A 42 9.07 1.33 -8.42
N SER A 43 9.08 0.61 -9.53
CA SER A 43 7.97 0.66 -10.49
C SER A 43 6.72 0.01 -9.92
N ASP A 44 5.54 0.46 -10.35
CA ASP A 44 4.30 -0.23 -10.01
C ASP A 44 4.37 -1.74 -10.31
N GLY A 45 3.80 -2.53 -9.41
CA GLY A 45 3.84 -4.00 -9.45
C GLY A 45 5.17 -4.64 -9.02
N SER A 46 6.23 -3.88 -8.75
CA SER A 46 7.50 -4.41 -8.22
C SER A 46 7.54 -4.54 -6.69
N TYR A 47 6.52 -4.03 -6.00
CA TYR A 47 6.40 -4.03 -4.55
C TYR A 47 5.01 -4.48 -4.10
N THR A 48 4.90 -4.86 -2.82
CA THR A 48 3.62 -5.18 -2.16
C THR A 48 3.30 -4.12 -1.13
N ARG A 49 2.06 -3.63 -1.10
CA ARG A 49 1.61 -2.74 -0.01
C ARG A 49 1.42 -3.55 1.27
N LEU A 50 2.09 -3.13 2.34
CA LEU A 50 1.96 -3.74 3.65
C LEU A 50 0.63 -3.32 4.25
N THR A 51 -0.20 -4.30 4.65
CA THR A 51 -1.52 -4.02 5.22
C THR A 51 -1.74 -4.79 6.52
N ASN A 52 -1.57 -6.11 6.50
CA ASN A 52 -1.83 -6.97 7.65
C ASN A 52 -0.98 -8.26 7.70
N GLN A 53 -0.01 -8.41 6.80
CA GLN A 53 0.89 -9.57 6.73
C GLN A 53 1.78 -9.62 7.97
N THR A 54 1.68 -10.69 8.76
CA THR A 54 2.53 -10.90 9.95
C THR A 54 3.84 -11.62 9.63
N GLU A 55 4.00 -12.11 8.41
CA GLU A 55 5.21 -12.74 7.90
C GLU A 55 5.59 -12.09 6.57
N LEU A 56 6.80 -11.55 6.48
CA LEU A 56 7.31 -10.87 5.29
C LEU A 56 8.43 -11.68 4.65
N SER A 57 8.16 -12.13 3.43
CA SER A 57 9.10 -12.79 2.54
C SER A 57 9.94 -11.81 1.75
N ALA A 58 11.01 -12.35 1.16
CA ALA A 58 11.94 -11.59 0.35
C ALA A 58 11.23 -10.75 -0.72
N GLY A 59 11.66 -9.50 -0.87
CA GLY A 59 11.05 -8.56 -1.82
C GLY A 59 10.81 -7.17 -1.23
N TRP A 60 10.12 -6.35 -2.02
CA TRP A 60 9.81 -4.96 -1.69
C TRP A 60 8.43 -4.80 -1.09
N TRP A 61 8.38 -4.07 0.02
CA TRP A 61 7.18 -3.75 0.76
C TRP A 61 7.07 -2.24 0.93
N VAL A 62 5.86 -1.71 0.80
CA VAL A 62 5.58 -0.27 0.96
C VAL A 62 4.54 -0.08 2.05
N VAL A 63 4.83 0.79 3.00
CA VAL A 63 3.86 1.27 3.99
C VAL A 63 3.31 2.60 3.50
N ASP A 64 2.00 2.66 3.33
CA ASP A 64 1.26 3.85 2.91
C ASP A 64 0.21 4.17 3.97
N GLY A 65 0.30 5.37 4.55
CA GLY A 65 -0.52 5.77 5.69
C GLY A 65 -0.18 5.02 6.99
N GLU A 66 -1.17 4.88 7.87
CA GLU A 66 -1.00 4.22 9.17
C GLU A 66 -1.31 2.71 9.08
N VAL A 67 -0.33 1.89 9.47
CA VAL A 67 -0.45 0.43 9.57
C VAL A 67 -0.10 0.01 10.99
N THR A 68 -1.04 -0.64 11.67
CA THR A 68 -0.89 -1.04 13.08
C THR A 68 -0.97 -2.55 13.24
N TYR A 69 0.02 -3.11 13.94
CA TYR A 69 0.13 -4.53 14.21
C TYR A 69 -0.02 -4.85 15.69
N GLU A 70 -1.06 -5.62 16.00
CA GLU A 70 -1.29 -6.19 17.33
C GLU A 70 -0.32 -7.33 17.64
N ASN A 71 0.23 -7.98 16.62
CA ASN A 71 1.15 -9.11 16.73
C ASN A 71 2.54 -8.75 16.23
N ARG A 72 3.54 -9.52 16.66
CA ARG A 72 4.91 -9.37 16.19
C ARG A 72 4.98 -9.73 14.70
N ILE A 73 5.66 -8.90 13.92
CA ILE A 73 5.96 -9.18 12.50
C ILE A 73 7.21 -10.07 12.43
N THR A 74 7.20 -11.10 11.59
CA THR A 74 8.35 -11.99 11.33
C THR A 74 8.92 -11.74 9.94
N ILE A 75 10.23 -11.60 9.82
CA ILE A 75 10.96 -11.49 8.55
C ILE A 75 11.62 -12.83 8.25
N ASN A 76 11.22 -13.48 7.16
CA ASN A 76 11.72 -14.80 6.74
C ASN A 76 12.52 -14.76 5.42
N GLY A 77 12.77 -13.57 4.87
CA GLY A 77 13.53 -13.33 3.64
C GLY A 77 14.40 -12.07 3.69
N ALA A 78 14.98 -11.68 2.55
CA ALA A 78 15.63 -10.37 2.38
C ALA A 78 14.55 -9.32 2.05
N VAL A 79 14.09 -8.60 3.08
CA VAL A 79 12.98 -7.65 2.99
C VAL A 79 13.51 -6.24 2.84
N HIS A 80 12.94 -5.51 1.88
CA HIS A 80 13.16 -4.09 1.68
C HIS A 80 11.83 -3.37 1.94
N LEU A 81 11.77 -2.53 2.98
CA LEU A 81 10.58 -1.81 3.39
C LEU A 81 10.76 -0.31 3.12
N VAL A 82 9.85 0.30 2.36
CA VAL A 82 9.81 1.75 2.16
C VAL A 82 8.63 2.33 2.94
N LEU A 83 8.91 3.33 3.77
CA LEU A 83 7.90 4.15 4.43
C LEU A 83 7.62 5.37 3.56
N LEU A 84 6.39 5.51 3.06
CA LEU A 84 5.96 6.72 2.36
C LEU A 84 5.87 7.92 3.32
N ASP A 85 5.84 9.12 2.76
CA ASP A 85 5.70 10.36 3.50
C ASP A 85 4.42 10.35 4.34
N GLY A 86 4.59 10.59 5.64
CA GLY A 86 3.49 10.53 6.61
C GLY A 86 3.03 9.12 6.97
N ALA A 87 3.65 8.06 6.44
CA ALA A 87 3.34 6.70 6.84
C ALA A 87 3.83 6.39 8.27
N ILE A 88 3.04 5.59 8.99
CA ILE A 88 3.34 5.15 10.36
C ILE A 88 3.19 3.63 10.41
N LEU A 89 4.26 2.92 10.76
CA LEU A 89 4.20 1.49 11.07
C LEU A 89 4.26 1.27 12.59
N ASN A 90 3.10 1.01 13.19
CA ASN A 90 3.00 0.70 14.62
C ASN A 90 3.20 -0.81 14.86
N ALA A 91 4.45 -1.23 15.02
CA ALA A 91 4.81 -2.59 15.40
C ALA A 91 5.09 -2.69 16.92
N GLY A 92 4.06 -2.53 17.75
CA GLY A 92 4.22 -2.40 19.22
C GLY A 92 4.83 -3.62 19.92
N LYS A 93 4.69 -4.81 19.34
CA LYS A 93 5.36 -6.04 19.81
C LYS A 93 6.73 -6.26 19.17
N GLY A 94 7.21 -5.31 18.36
CA GLY A 94 8.47 -5.37 17.63
C GLY A 94 8.40 -6.17 16.34
N ILE A 95 9.56 -6.30 15.71
CA ILE A 95 9.80 -7.09 14.50
C ILE A 95 10.84 -8.15 14.85
N TYR A 96 10.58 -9.41 14.50
CA TYR A 96 11.53 -10.50 14.60
C TYR A 96 12.15 -10.76 13.24
N VAL A 97 13.47 -10.65 13.16
CA VAL A 97 14.23 -11.03 11.96
C VAL A 97 14.82 -12.39 12.22
N GLU A 98 14.44 -13.38 11.41
CA GLU A 98 15.00 -14.72 11.52
C GLU A 98 16.52 -14.71 11.29
N ALA A 99 17.21 -15.69 11.86
CA ALA A 99 18.64 -15.87 11.63
C ALA A 99 18.95 -15.95 10.13
N ASP A 100 20.05 -15.30 9.73
CA ASP A 100 20.48 -15.21 8.33
C ASP A 100 19.46 -14.56 7.37
N LYS A 101 18.54 -13.74 7.91
CA LYS A 101 17.63 -12.87 7.15
C LYS A 101 17.93 -11.41 7.38
N GLU A 102 17.42 -10.57 6.49
CA GLU A 102 17.73 -9.15 6.46
C GLU A 102 16.46 -8.31 6.35
N LEU A 103 16.43 -7.21 7.08
CA LEU A 103 15.42 -6.17 6.96
C LEU A 103 16.14 -4.85 6.70
N HIS A 104 15.87 -4.27 5.54
CA HIS A 104 16.31 -2.93 5.16
C HIS A 104 15.10 -1.99 5.17
N ILE A 105 15.25 -0.81 5.77
CA ILE A 105 14.17 0.19 5.87
C ILE A 105 14.65 1.47 5.21
N TYR A 106 13.82 2.02 4.32
CA TYR A 106 14.10 3.23 3.56
C TYR A 106 12.98 4.25 3.75
N ALA A 107 13.32 5.53 3.60
CA ALA A 107 12.35 6.62 3.52
C ALA A 107 12.03 6.96 2.05
N GLN A 108 10.82 7.46 1.79
CA GLN A 108 10.47 8.04 0.50
C GLN A 108 11.43 9.20 0.15
N SER A 109 11.70 9.34 -1.16
CA SER A 109 12.35 10.52 -1.74
C SER A 109 11.26 11.46 -2.25
N GLY A 110 11.38 12.75 -1.92
CA GLY A 110 10.38 13.79 -2.21
C GLY A 110 10.70 14.66 -3.43
#